data_AF-L0KW72-F1
#
_entry.id   AF-L0KW72-F1
#
_cell.length_a   1.000
_cell.length_b   1.000
_cell.length_c   1.000
_cell.angle_alpha   90.00
_cell.angle_beta   90.00
_cell.angle_gamma   90.00
#
_symmetry.space_group_name_H-M   'P 1'
#
loop_
_entity.id
_entity.type
_entity.pdbx_description
1 polymer ?
#
loop_
_entity_poly.entity_id
_entity_poly.type
_entity_poly.pdbx_seq_one_letter_code
_entity_poly.pdbx_strand_id
1 'polypeptide(L)'
;MNDNENNNEESVLPSEPLDRNHLLDISSKMIKDIFNRTKGKRFRPTEGDAVKLQYLRILISAIQAHNAILKDSELDDIKKRLDSLEATKTPRE
;
A
#
# COMPACT_ATOMS: atom_id res chain seq x y z
N MET A 1 -43.77 -6.34 14.46
CA MET A 1 -42.62 -5.54 14.92
C MET A 1 -41.56 -5.64 13.85
N ASN A 2 -41.34 -4.53 13.13
CA ASN A 2 -40.18 -4.34 12.27
C ASN A 2 -39.04 -3.87 13.16
N ASP A 3 -37.89 -4.54 13.14
CA ASP A 3 -36.61 -3.93 13.47
C ASP A 3 -35.62 -4.39 12.41
N ASN A 4 -35.69 -3.70 11.29
CA ASN A 4 -34.75 -3.80 10.19
C ASN A 4 -33.55 -2.92 10.58
N GLU A 5 -32.58 -3.47 11.31
CA GLU A 5 -31.29 -2.83 11.55
C GLU A 5 -30.48 -2.86 10.24
N ASN A 6 -30.83 -1.92 9.37
CA ASN A 6 -30.09 -1.60 8.17
C ASN A 6 -28.78 -0.93 8.63
N ASN A 7 -27.79 -1.75 8.99
CA ASN A 7 -26.41 -1.31 9.17
C ASN A 7 -25.91 -0.85 7.81
N ASN A 8 -26.13 0.44 7.53
CA ASN A 8 -25.41 1.18 6.51
C ASN A 8 -23.93 1.15 6.90
N GLU A 9 -23.24 0.08 6.49
CA GLU A 9 -21.80 0.15 6.25
C GLU A 9 -21.62 1.12 5.10
N GLU A 10 -21.55 2.40 5.46
CA GLU A 10 -21.16 3.48 4.56
C GLU A 10 -19.85 3.03 3.92
N SER A 11 -19.87 2.76 2.61
CA SER A 11 -18.69 2.35 1.88
C SER A 11 -17.70 3.50 1.95
N VAL A 12 -16.78 3.45 2.91
CA VAL A 12 -15.67 4.40 3.03
C VAL A 12 -14.71 4.09 1.89
N LEU A 13 -15.09 4.50 0.69
CA LEU A 13 -14.15 4.67 -0.40
C LEU A 13 -13.08 5.64 0.11
N PRO A 14 -11.79 5.33 -0.05
CA PRO A 14 -10.74 6.19 0.45
C PRO A 14 -10.89 7.58 -0.19
N SER A 15 -11.18 8.58 0.65
CA SER A 15 -11.41 9.96 0.23
C SER A 15 -10.12 10.64 -0.27
N GLU A 16 -8.96 10.04 0.01
CA GLU A 16 -7.65 10.49 -0.43
C GLU A 16 -6.85 9.34 -1.05
N PRO A 17 -6.10 9.61 -2.14
CA PRO A 17 -5.22 8.61 -2.73
C PRO A 17 -4.12 8.21 -1.74
N LEU A 18 -3.82 6.91 -1.70
CA LEU A 18 -2.73 6.37 -0.90
C LEU A 18 -1.39 6.97 -1.34
N ASP A 19 -0.76 7.74 -0.46
CA ASP A 19 0.60 8.23 -0.65
C ASP A 19 1.66 7.24 -0.10
N ARG A 20 2.94 7.58 -0.31
CA ARG A 20 4.06 6.74 0.13
C ARG A 20 4.09 6.55 1.66
N ASN A 21 3.77 7.57 2.44
CA ASN A 21 3.82 7.48 3.90
C ASN A 21 2.74 6.54 4.44
N HIS A 22 1.55 6.60 3.85
CA HIS A 22 0.46 5.67 4.17
C HIS A 22 0.84 4.23 3.84
N LEU A 23 1.45 3.97 2.68
CA LEU A 23 1.93 2.63 2.32
C LEU A 23 3.03 2.12 3.27
N LEU A 24 3.93 3.00 3.71
CA LEU A 24 4.97 2.68 4.69
C LEU A 24 4.37 2.33 6.05
N ASP A 25 3.35 3.05 6.51
CA ASP A 25 2.67 2.74 7.77
C ASP A 25 1.94 1.38 7.72
N ILE A 26 1.15 1.14 6.66
CA ILE A 26 0.43 -0.12 6.45
C ILE A 26 1.40 -1.30 6.38
N SER A 27 2.47 -1.19 5.58
CA SER A 27 3.49 -2.23 5.47
C SER A 27 4.22 -2.46 6.80
N SER A 28 4.52 -1.41 7.56
CA SER A 28 5.15 -1.52 8.89
C SER A 28 4.26 -2.23 9.90
N LYS A 29 2.96 -1.92 9.94
CA LYS A 29 1.98 -2.60 10.80
C LYS A 29 1.90 -4.09 10.46
N MET A 30 1.85 -4.41 9.17
CA MET A 30 1.81 -5.80 8.68
C MET A 30 3.08 -6.58 9.06
N ILE A 31 4.27 -6.00 8.85
CA ILE A 31 5.55 -6.64 9.20
C ILE A 31 5.59 -6.93 10.71
N LYS A 32 5.18 -5.96 11.55
CA LYS A 32 5.16 -6.13 13.01
C LYS A 32 4.20 -7.25 13.43
N ASP A 33 3.02 -7.33 12.83
CA ASP A 33 2.04 -8.39 13.13
C ASP A 33 2.58 -9.79 12.78
N ILE A 34 3.12 -9.95 11.57
CA ILE A 34 3.74 -11.22 11.13
C ILE A 34 4.94 -11.57 12.01
N PHE A 35 5.81 -10.59 12.31
CA PHE A 35 6.97 -10.80 13.16
C PHE A 35 6.55 -11.23 14.57
N ASN A 36 5.55 -10.57 15.16
CA ASN A 36 5.01 -10.95 16.47
C ASN A 36 4.42 -12.36 16.48
N ARG A 37 3.77 -12.78 15.39
CA ARG A 37 3.20 -14.13 15.24
C ARG A 37 4.26 -15.22 15.12
N THR A 38 5.39 -14.90 14.50
CA THR A 38 6.45 -15.86 14.14
C THR A 38 7.64 -15.89 15.09
N LYS A 39 7.88 -14.81 15.86
CA LYS A 39 9.04 -14.68 16.77
C LYS A 39 9.03 -15.60 18.01
N GLY A 40 7.94 -16.34 18.25
CA GLY A 40 7.86 -17.26 19.39
C GLY A 40 8.84 -18.43 19.28
N LYS A 41 9.26 -19.00 20.43
CA LYS A 41 10.19 -20.15 20.49
C LYS A 41 9.71 -21.38 19.67
N ARG A 42 8.39 -21.52 19.49
CA ARG A 42 7.74 -22.48 18.60
C ARG A 42 6.52 -21.84 17.95
N PHE A 43 6.41 -21.93 16.64
CA PHE A 43 5.19 -21.58 15.93
C PHE A 43 4.14 -22.69 16.10
N ARG A 44 2.93 -22.34 16.52
CA ARG A 44 1.77 -23.25 16.56
C ARG A 44 0.71 -22.71 15.61
N PRO A 45 0.38 -23.39 14.50
CA PRO A 45 -0.68 -22.96 13.61
C PRO A 45 -2.03 -22.93 14.33
N THR A 46 -2.84 -21.92 14.05
CA THR A 46 -4.26 -21.85 14.42
C THR A 46 -5.11 -21.95 13.16
N GLU A 47 -6.38 -22.35 13.31
CA GLU A 47 -7.31 -22.55 12.19
C GLU A 47 -7.47 -21.26 11.33
N GLY A 48 -7.41 -20.08 11.97
CA GLY A 48 -7.48 -18.79 11.29
C GLY A 48 -6.19 -18.34 10.59
N ASP A 49 -5.03 -18.95 10.85
CA ASP A 49 -3.76 -18.51 10.27
C ASP A 49 -3.74 -18.69 8.74
N ALA A 50 -4.29 -19.81 8.24
CA ALA A 50 -4.29 -20.10 6.80
C ALA A 50 -5.08 -19.06 6.00
N VAL A 51 -6.22 -18.63 6.54
CA VAL A 51 -7.07 -17.58 5.95
C VAL A 51 -6.38 -16.22 6.06
N LYS A 52 -5.85 -15.88 7.24
CA LYS A 52 -5.11 -14.62 7.45
C LYS A 52 -3.89 -14.50 6.54
N LEU A 53 -3.13 -15.57 6.34
CA LEU A 53 -1.99 -15.61 5.43
C LEU A 53 -2.38 -15.37 3.97
N GLN A 54 -3.56 -15.80 3.53
CA GLN A 54 -4.06 -15.51 2.18
C GLN A 54 -4.34 -14.02 2.00
N TYR A 55 -5.06 -13.40 2.93
CA TYR A 55 -5.30 -11.95 2.90
C TYR A 55 -4.00 -11.14 2.96
N LEU A 56 -3.05 -11.55 3.80
CA LEU A 56 -1.73 -10.90 3.88
C LEU A 56 -0.98 -10.98 2.55
N ARG A 57 -1.02 -12.12 1.84
CA ARG A 57 -0.41 -12.24 0.51
C ARG A 57 -1.06 -11.31 -0.53
N ILE A 58 -2.38 -11.19 -0.49
CA ILE A 58 -3.12 -10.25 -1.37
C ILE A 58 -2.70 -8.82 -1.05
N LEU A 59 -2.64 -8.46 0.23
CA LEU A 59 -2.23 -7.12 0.68
C LEU A 59 -0.79 -6.79 0.27
N ILE A 60 0.15 -7.73 0.40
CA ILE A 60 1.52 -7.58 -0.09
C ILE A 60 1.52 -7.25 -1.60
N SER A 61 0.74 -8.00 -2.38
CA SER A 61 0.64 -7.80 -3.84
C SER A 61 0.07 -6.42 -4.18
N ALA A 62 -0.94 -5.97 -3.44
CA ALA A 62 -1.53 -4.65 -3.60
C ALA A 62 -0.54 -3.51 -3.27
N ILE A 63 0.21 -3.64 -2.17
CA ILE A 63 1.26 -2.68 -1.78
C ILE A 63 2.38 -2.63 -2.83
N GLN A 64 2.80 -3.79 -3.36
CA GLN A 64 3.80 -3.86 -4.42
C GLN A 64 3.33 -3.15 -5.69
N ALA A 65 2.09 -3.40 -6.12
CA ALA A 65 1.50 -2.73 -7.27
C ALA A 65 1.41 -1.20 -7.07
N HIS A 66 0.95 -0.74 -5.91
CA HIS A 66 0.87 0.70 -5.60
C HIS A 66 2.25 1.37 -5.58
N ASN A 67 3.26 0.72 -5.00
CA ASN A 67 4.63 1.25 -5.00
C ASN A 67 5.21 1.39 -6.41
N ALA A 68 4.89 0.46 -7.32
CA ALA A 68 5.30 0.57 -8.73
C ALA A 68 4.68 1.80 -9.39
N ILE A 69 3.37 2.01 -9.23
CA ILE A 69 2.64 3.17 -9.77
C ILE A 69 3.22 4.49 -9.23
N LEU A 70 3.46 4.58 -7.92
CA LEU A 70 4.06 5.76 -7.32
C LEU A 70 5.47 6.03 -7.86
N LYS A 71 6.29 4.98 -7.99
CA LYS A 71 7.64 5.11 -8.54
C LYS A 71 7.62 5.59 -9.98
N ASP A 72 6.71 5.06 -10.81
CA ASP A 72 6.58 5.47 -12.20
C ASP A 72 6.17 6.95 -12.30
N SER A 73 5.21 7.39 -11.48
CA SER A 73 4.81 8.79 -11.40
C SER A 73 5.98 9.71 -11.00
N GLU A 74 6.78 9.33 -10.00
CA GLU A 74 7.95 10.10 -9.58
C GLU A 74 9.04 10.15 -10.65
N LEU A 75 9.27 9.04 -11.36
CA LEU A 75 10.22 8.99 -12.48
C LEU A 75 9.80 9.90 -13.62
N ASP A 76 8.51 9.93 -13.96
CA ASP A 76 8.01 10.81 -15.01
C ASP A 76 8.12 12.29 -14.63
N ASP A 77 7.90 12.63 -13.36
CA ASP A 77 8.13 13.98 -12.86
C ASP A 77 9.61 14.38 -12.88
N ILE A 78 10.51 13.45 -12.54
CA ILE A 78 11.96 13.67 -12.64
C ILE A 78 12.36 13.90 -14.10
N LYS A 79 11.87 13.08 -15.04
CA LYS A 79 12.14 13.26 -16.48
C LYS A 79 11.70 14.63 -16.96
N LYS A 80 10.46 15.03 -16.68
CA LYS A 80 9.93 16.36 -17.06
C LYS A 80 10.81 17.51 -16.57
N ARG A 81 11.28 17.42 -15.32
CA ARG A 81 12.18 18.43 -14.72
C ARG A 81 13.55 18.42 -15.40
N LEU A 82 14.08 17.24 -15.70
CA LEU A 82 15.36 17.09 -16.41
C LEU A 82 15.29 17.70 -17.81
N ASP A 83 14.26 17.36 -18.58
CA ASP A 83 14.04 17.89 -19.94
C ASP A 83 13.95 19.42 -19.93
N SER A 84 13.26 19.99 -18.94
CA SER A 84 13.14 21.44 -18.77
C SER A 84 14.50 22.10 -18.50
N LEU A 85 15.36 21.45 -17.69
CA LEU A 85 16.70 21.95 -17.38
C LEU A 85 17.64 21.80 -18.59
N GLU A 86 17.54 20.71 -19.34
CA GLU A 86 18.33 20.48 -20.55
C GLU A 86 17.98 21.47 -21.65
N ALA A 87 16.69 21.74 -21.86
CA ALA A 87 16.20 22.75 -22.80
C ALA A 87 16.67 24.18 -22.45
N THR A 88 16.94 24.44 -21.16
CA THR A 88 17.48 25.72 -20.69
C THR A 88 19.00 25.79 -20.86
N LYS A 89 19.69 24.65 -20.82
CA LYS A 89 21.16 24.55 -20.91
C LYS A 89 21.70 24.44 -22.32
N THR A 90 20.91 24.00 -23.30
CA THR A 90 21.33 24.03 -24.71
C THR A 90 21.28 25.48 -25.19
N PRO A 91 22.42 26.15 -25.44
CA PRO A 91 22.39 27.43 -26.14
C PRO A 91 21.84 27.16 -27.55
N ARG A 92 20.94 28.01 -28.03
CA ARG A 92 20.57 28.03 -29.45
C ARG A 92 21.86 28.18 -30.27
N GLU A 93 22.27 27.11 -30.94
CA GLU A 93 23.18 27.20 -32.10
C GLU A 93 22.46 27.85 -33.28
#